data_AF-A0A7S2R4H4-F1
#
_entry.id   AF-A0A7S2R4H4-F1
#
_cell.length_a   1.000
_cell.length_b   1.000
_cell.length_c   1.000
_cell.angle_alpha   90.00
_cell.angle_beta   90.00
_cell.angle_gamma   90.00
#
_symmetry.space_group_name_H-M   'P 1'
#
loop_
_entity.id
_entity.type
_entity.pdbx_description
1 polymer ?
#
loop_
_entity_poly.entity_id
_entity_poly.type
_entity_poly.pdbx_seq_one_letter_code
_entity_poly.pdbx_strand_id
1 'polypeptide(L)'
;RHSKIIRHSPCGNQFDATLRVGMIKGILEEEYVSRVKVDPYQMIVEATSIKSISGWLENLSSKWKLKPVGSNQIEKDCHYDDNHGVHDKRIIGTEVEFEVQMSVSDPIISGALDHTLEEVANRQVQAFEQRCLQ
;
A
#
# COMPACT_ATOMS: atom_id res chain seq x y z
N ARG A 1 15.51 -3.99 -2.29
CA ARG A 1 14.54 -2.86 -2.35
C ARG A 1 15.06 -1.79 -1.39
N HIS A 2 15.21 -0.54 -1.82
CA HIS A 2 15.66 0.56 -0.98
C HIS A 2 14.58 1.65 -0.99
N SER A 3 14.14 2.08 0.18
CA SER A 3 13.23 3.19 0.36
C SER A 3 13.74 4.08 1.47
N LYS A 4 13.72 5.40 1.27
CA LYS A 4 14.24 6.36 2.25
C LYS A 4 13.35 7.59 2.30
N ILE A 5 13.02 8.04 3.51
CA ILE A 5 12.39 9.34 3.70
C ILE A 5 13.45 10.41 3.43
N ILE A 6 13.14 11.31 2.50
CA ILE A 6 14.03 12.39 2.07
C ILE A 6 13.75 13.64 2.88
N ARG A 7 12.46 13.93 3.12
CA ARG A 7 12.03 15.17 3.77
C ARG A 7 10.69 14.97 4.46
N HIS A 8 10.54 15.55 5.65
CA HIS A 8 9.24 15.71 6.31
C HIS A 8 8.66 17.11 6.03
N SER A 9 7.35 17.17 5.82
CA SER A 9 6.61 18.43 5.84
C SER A 9 6.50 18.96 7.27
N PRO A 10 6.53 20.28 7.49
CA PRO A 10 6.33 20.87 8.82
C PRO A 10 4.99 20.50 9.48
N CYS A 11 3.97 20.15 8.68
CA CYS A 11 2.65 19.73 9.18
C CYS A 11 2.57 18.27 9.64
N GLY A 12 3.66 17.49 9.54
CA GLY A 12 3.75 16.10 10.02
C GLY A 12 3.03 15.05 9.16
N ASN A 13 1.95 15.43 8.46
CA ASN A 13 1.10 14.50 7.69
C ASN A 13 1.56 14.29 6.25
N GLN A 14 2.73 14.79 5.88
CA GLN A 14 3.25 14.64 4.53
C GLN A 14 4.78 14.49 4.56
N PHE A 15 5.32 13.63 3.71
CA PHE A 15 6.77 13.48 3.54
C PHE A 15 7.10 13.06 2.10
N ASP A 16 8.30 13.37 1.65
CA ASP A 16 8.80 12.90 0.36
C ASP A 16 9.71 11.68 0.61
N ALA A 17 9.51 10.60 -0.14
CA ALA A 17 10.24 9.33 0.00
C ALA A 17 10.72 8.82 -1.36
N THR A 18 11.93 8.25 -1.41
CA THR A 18 12.37 7.50 -2.59
C THR A 18 11.88 6.06 -2.54
N LEU A 19 11.57 5.51 -3.71
CA LEU A 19 11.36 4.08 -3.89
C LEU A 19 11.98 3.66 -5.22
N ARG A 20 12.83 2.63 -5.17
CA ARG A 20 13.39 1.99 -6.34
C ARG A 20 12.66 0.68 -6.63
N VAL A 21 12.06 0.58 -7.81
CA VAL A 21 11.32 -0.58 -8.28
C VAL A 21 12.07 -1.18 -9.46
N GLY A 22 12.28 -2.49 -9.41
CA GLY A 22 12.73 -3.27 -10.55
C GLY A 22 11.62 -4.24 -10.94
N MET A 23 11.10 -4.12 -12.16
CA MET A 23 10.08 -5.05 -12.68
C MET A 23 10.73 -6.26 -13.36
N ILE A 24 11.85 -6.03 -14.06
CA ILE A 24 12.68 -7.06 -14.68
C ILE A 24 14.10 -6.85 -14.21
N LYS A 25 14.65 -7.84 -13.51
CA LYS A 25 15.97 -7.77 -12.86
C LYS A 25 17.04 -7.39 -13.90
N GLY A 26 17.52 -6.15 -13.82
CA GLY A 26 18.56 -5.61 -14.71
C GLY A 26 18.09 -5.00 -16.04
N ILE A 27 16.79 -4.97 -16.35
CA ILE A 27 16.27 -4.40 -17.62
C ILE A 27 15.38 -3.18 -17.38
N LEU A 28 14.52 -3.22 -16.36
CA LEU A 28 13.62 -2.12 -16.01
C LEU A 28 13.74 -1.80 -14.54
N GLU A 29 14.76 -0.99 -14.20
CA GLU A 29 14.89 -0.35 -12.90
C GLU A 29 14.45 1.12 -13.00
N GLU A 30 13.53 1.49 -12.13
CA GLU A 30 13.04 2.85 -11.99
C GLU A 30 13.23 3.28 -10.54
N GLU A 31 13.73 4.49 -10.36
CA GLU A 31 13.73 5.15 -9.07
C GLU A 31 12.82 6.36 -9.15
N TYR A 32 11.92 6.50 -8.19
CA TYR A 32 11.04 7.64 -8.11
C TYR A 32 11.03 8.26 -6.73
N VAL A 33 10.81 9.57 -6.72
CA VAL A 33 10.46 10.32 -5.51
C VAL A 33 8.94 10.40 -5.46
N SER A 34 8.36 9.90 -4.38
CA SER A 34 6.94 10.03 -4.08
C SER A 34 6.71 11.05 -3.00
N ARG A 35 5.63 11.80 -3.13
CA ARG A 35 5.02 12.53 -2.03
C ARG A 35 4.02 11.61 -1.34
N VAL A 36 4.25 11.37 -0.06
CA VAL A 36 3.38 10.58 0.80
C VAL A 36 2.54 11.52 1.65
N LYS A 37 1.24 11.27 1.72
CA LYS A 37 0.27 11.95 2.58
C LYS A 37 -0.39 10.93 3.49
N VAL A 38 -0.56 11.29 4.75
CA VAL A 38 -1.20 10.46 5.77
C VAL A 38 -2.41 11.20 6.29
N ASP A 39 -3.58 10.59 6.16
CA ASP A 39 -4.81 11.01 6.85
C ASP A 39 -5.09 10.03 8.01
N PRO A 40 -4.74 10.39 9.25
CA PRO A 40 -4.93 9.50 10.40
C PRO A 40 -6.40 9.37 10.80
N TYR A 41 -7.29 10.29 10.41
CA TYR A 41 -8.71 10.20 10.75
C TYR A 41 -9.44 9.21 9.85
N GLN A 42 -9.07 9.17 8.57
CA GLN A 42 -9.61 8.21 7.62
C GLN A 42 -8.80 6.92 7.52
N MET A 43 -7.65 6.86 8.21
CA MET A 43 -6.70 5.75 8.15
C MET A 43 -6.22 5.47 6.72
N ILE A 44 -5.89 6.54 6.00
CA ILE A 44 -5.47 6.52 4.60
C ILE A 44 -4.02 6.97 4.46
N VAL A 45 -3.24 6.24 3.67
CA VAL A 45 -1.91 6.66 3.21
C VAL A 45 -1.89 6.69 1.69
N GLU A 46 -1.62 7.86 1.12
CA GLU A 46 -1.48 8.04 -0.32
C GLU A 46 -0.03 8.36 -0.66
N ALA A 47 0.51 7.70 -1.66
CA ALA A 47 1.80 8.03 -2.23
C ALA A 47 1.64 8.33 -3.72
N THR A 48 2.19 9.44 -4.19
CA THR A 48 2.15 9.82 -5.62
C THR A 48 3.54 10.22 -6.07
N SER A 49 4.01 9.64 -7.17
CA SER A 49 5.28 10.00 -7.77
C SER A 49 5.26 11.47 -8.20
N ILE A 50 6.25 12.23 -7.75
CA ILE A 50 6.47 13.63 -8.16
C ILE A 50 7.69 13.76 -9.07
N LYS A 51 8.52 12.71 -9.15
CA LYS A 51 9.69 12.65 -10.02
C LYS A 51 10.00 11.19 -10.36
N SER A 52 10.10 10.88 -11.65
CA SER A 52 10.76 9.67 -12.19
C SER A 52 12.21 10.01 -12.55
N ILE A 53 13.13 9.07 -12.35
CA ILE A 53 14.56 9.26 -12.64
C ILE A 53 14.93 8.63 -14.01
N SER A 54 14.32 7.50 -14.38
CA SER A 54 14.62 6.79 -15.64
C SER A 54 13.66 7.14 -16.79
N GLY A 55 12.49 7.72 -16.50
CA GLY A 55 11.65 8.45 -17.47
C GLY A 55 10.68 7.63 -18.33
N TRP A 56 10.57 6.31 -18.14
CA TRP A 56 9.61 5.47 -18.87
C TRP A 56 8.26 5.30 -18.12
N LEU A 57 8.25 5.64 -16.83
CA LEU A 57 7.07 5.68 -15.97
C LEU A 57 6.64 7.15 -15.78
N GLU A 58 5.49 7.51 -16.31
CA GLU A 58 4.97 8.88 -16.22
C GLU A 58 4.44 9.19 -14.83
N ASN A 59 3.71 8.23 -14.26
CA ASN A 59 3.11 8.37 -12.94
C ASN A 59 2.98 7.01 -12.26
N LEU A 60 3.15 7.01 -10.95
CA LEU A 60 2.84 5.91 -10.05
C LEU A 60 2.21 6.47 -8.79
N SER A 61 0.99 6.06 -8.53
CA SER A 61 0.28 6.36 -7.31
C SER A 61 -0.11 5.07 -6.60
N SER A 62 -0.18 5.15 -5.28
CA SER A 62 -0.74 4.08 -4.46
C SER A 62 -1.53 4.66 -3.31
N LYS A 63 -2.56 3.94 -2.91
CA LYS A 63 -3.43 4.29 -1.80
C LYS A 63 -3.62 3.07 -0.92
N TRP A 64 -3.41 3.28 0.37
CA TRP A 64 -3.63 2.31 1.42
C TRP A 64 -4.77 2.82 2.27
N LYS A 65 -5.80 2.02 2.46
CA LYS A 65 -6.88 2.30 3.40
C LYS A 65 -6.98 1.16 4.39
N LEU A 66 -6.89 1.49 5.67
CA LEU A 66 -6.86 0.51 6.76
C LEU A 66 -8.19 0.59 7.51
N LYS A 67 -8.85 -0.55 7.73
CA LYS A 67 -10.10 -0.62 8.50
C LYS A 67 -9.97 -1.69 9.59
N PRO A 68 -10.37 -1.40 10.84
CA PRO A 68 -10.39 -2.43 11.87
C PRO A 68 -11.46 -3.48 11.57
N VAL A 69 -11.10 -4.75 11.68
CA VAL A 69 -12.05 -5.87 11.60
C VAL A 69 -12.43 -6.28 13.01
N GLY A 70 -13.72 -6.12 13.34
CA GLY A 70 -14.27 -6.53 14.63
C GLY A 70 -14.73 -7.99 14.64
N SER A 71 -14.76 -8.59 15.83
CA SER A 71 -15.22 -9.97 16.10
C SER A 71 -16.58 -10.31 15.47
N ASN A 72 -17.51 -9.36 15.42
CA ASN A 72 -18.88 -9.60 14.95
C ASN A 72 -18.99 -9.87 13.43
N GLN A 73 -17.90 -9.77 12.66
CA GLN A 73 -17.87 -10.14 11.25
C GLN A 73 -17.35 -11.57 10.99
N ILE A 74 -16.81 -12.25 12.01
CA ILE A 74 -16.27 -13.62 11.88
C ILE A 74 -17.28 -14.69 12.37
N GLU A 75 -18.40 -14.28 12.97
CA GLU A 75 -19.45 -15.20 13.40
C GLU A 75 -20.34 -15.64 12.24
N LYS A 76 -19.88 -16.65 11.49
CA LYS A 76 -20.80 -17.55 10.79
C LYS A 76 -20.62 -19.05 11.05
N ASP A 77 -19.60 -19.50 11.80
CA ASP A 77 -19.37 -20.96 11.94
C ASP A 77 -18.91 -21.48 13.32
N CYS A 78 -19.08 -20.73 14.42
CA CYS A 78 -18.83 -21.30 15.75
C CYS A 78 -19.94 -20.95 16.75
N HIS A 79 -20.84 -21.93 16.94
CA HIS A 79 -21.80 -21.96 18.04
C HIS A 79 -21.04 -22.06 19.37
N TYR A 80 -21.13 -21.03 20.22
CA TYR A 80 -20.98 -21.19 21.66
C TYR A 80 -21.97 -20.27 22.38
N ASP A 81 -22.81 -20.91 23.18
CA ASP A 81 -23.75 -20.33 24.13
C ASP A 81 -22.94 -19.84 25.34
N ASP A 82 -23.01 -18.56 25.72
CA ASP A 82 -23.34 -18.14 27.10
C ASP A 82 -23.45 -16.60 27.24
N ASN A 83 -24.33 -16.20 28.15
CA ASN A 83 -24.71 -14.85 28.51
C ASN A 83 -23.61 -14.10 29.29
N HIS A 84 -23.23 -12.90 28.85
CA HIS A 84 -23.13 -11.69 29.69
C HIS A 84 -22.67 -10.49 28.85
N GLY A 85 -23.43 -9.40 28.92
CA GLY A 85 -23.15 -8.17 28.18
C GLY A 85 -21.89 -7.45 28.66
N VAL A 86 -20.96 -7.24 27.74
CA VAL A 86 -20.52 -5.94 27.17
C VAL A 86 -19.90 -6.36 25.83
N HIS A 87 -20.52 -6.00 24.68
CA HIS A 87 -19.90 -6.22 23.37
C HIS A 87 -18.72 -5.25 23.22
N ASP A 88 -17.62 -5.55 23.91
CA ASP A 88 -16.33 -4.94 23.62
C ASP A 88 -15.94 -5.45 22.24
N LYS A 89 -16.03 -4.57 21.22
CA LYS A 89 -15.71 -4.91 19.84
C LYS A 89 -14.22 -5.20 19.76
N ARG A 90 -13.85 -6.44 20.04
CA ARG A 90 -12.46 -6.87 19.99
C ARG A 90 -12.00 -6.77 18.55
N ILE A 91 -11.04 -5.88 18.30
CA ILE A 91 -10.36 -5.78 17.00
C ILE A 91 -9.49 -7.02 16.90
N ILE A 92 -9.75 -7.84 15.90
CA ILE A 92 -9.05 -9.12 15.68
C ILE A 92 -8.21 -9.11 14.41
N GLY A 93 -8.30 -8.04 13.62
CA GLY A 93 -7.48 -7.85 12.43
C GLY A 93 -7.65 -6.46 11.84
N THR A 94 -6.92 -6.23 10.76
CA THR A 94 -6.99 -5.02 9.95
C THR A 94 -7.25 -5.44 8.51
N GLU A 95 -8.34 -4.95 7.94
CA GLU A 95 -8.59 -5.05 6.51
C GLU A 95 -7.75 -3.97 5.81
N VAL A 96 -7.01 -4.38 4.78
CA VAL A 96 -6.14 -3.51 4.00
C VAL A 96 -6.67 -3.46 2.57
N GLU A 97 -7.13 -2.28 2.17
CA GLU A 97 -7.51 -1.97 0.79
C GLU A 97 -6.32 -1.25 0.15
N PHE A 98 -5.64 -1.93 -0.78
CA PHE A 98 -4.47 -1.41 -1.48
C PHE A 98 -4.78 -1.20 -2.96
N GLU A 99 -4.71 0.05 -3.39
CA GLU A 99 -4.83 0.45 -4.79
C GLU A 99 -3.48 0.92 -5.30
N VAL A 100 -3.12 0.51 -6.52
CA VAL A 100 -1.95 0.99 -7.24
C VAL A 100 -2.36 1.34 -8.65
N GLN A 101 -1.94 2.52 -9.10
CA GLN A 101 -2.17 2.98 -10.46
C GLN A 101 -0.83 3.42 -11.02
N MET A 102 -0.57 3.03 -12.27
CA MET A 102 0.61 3.52 -12.97
C MET A 102 0.31 3.86 -14.43
N SER A 103 1.07 4.82 -14.93
CA SER A 103 1.01 5.30 -16.31
C SER A 103 2.40 5.18 -16.93
N VAL A 104 2.46 4.56 -18.11
CA VAL A 104 3.69 4.38 -18.89
C VAL A 104 3.50 4.98 -20.27
N SER A 105 4.56 5.56 -20.81
CA SER A 105 4.54 6.16 -22.15
C SER A 105 4.63 5.11 -23.25
N ASP A 106 5.24 3.95 -22.97
CA ASP A 106 5.51 2.91 -23.97
C ASP A 106 4.37 1.87 -23.99
N PRO A 107 3.66 1.70 -25.13
CA PRO A 107 2.55 0.77 -25.26
C PRO A 107 2.97 -0.71 -25.19
N ILE A 108 4.21 -1.04 -25.53
CA ILE A 108 4.76 -2.40 -25.37
C ILE A 108 4.92 -2.71 -23.88
N ILE A 109 5.42 -1.74 -23.12
CA ILE A 109 5.57 -1.86 -21.66
C ILE A 109 4.21 -1.92 -20.98
N SER A 110 3.22 -1.15 -21.44
CA SER A 110 1.86 -1.13 -20.89
C SER A 110 1.22 -2.52 -20.83
N GLY A 111 1.33 -3.31 -21.90
CA GLY A 111 0.72 -4.65 -21.93
C GLY A 111 1.39 -5.65 -20.97
N ALA A 112 2.70 -5.53 -20.76
CA ALA A 112 3.41 -6.34 -19.76
C ALA A 112 3.05 -5.91 -18.33
N LEU A 113 2.77 -4.62 -18.14
CA LEU A 113 2.48 -4.02 -16.84
C LEU A 113 1.20 -4.54 -16.21
N ASP A 114 0.14 -4.69 -17.00
CA ASP A 114 -1.19 -5.08 -16.51
C ASP A 114 -1.15 -6.42 -15.76
N HIS A 115 -0.35 -7.38 -16.22
CA HIS A 115 -0.14 -8.65 -15.52
C HIS A 115 0.75 -8.51 -14.28
N THR A 116 1.71 -7.58 -14.29
CA THR A 116 2.63 -7.38 -13.17
C THR A 116 2.04 -6.56 -12.03
N LEU A 117 1.04 -5.72 -12.30
CA LEU A 117 0.41 -4.84 -11.31
C LEU A 117 -0.24 -5.62 -10.18
N GLU A 118 -1.01 -6.66 -10.51
CA GLU A 118 -1.64 -7.53 -9.53
C GLU A 118 -0.60 -8.26 -8.66
N GLU A 119 0.45 -8.81 -9.28
CA GLU A 119 1.55 -9.43 -8.54
C GLU A 119 2.28 -8.45 -7.62
N VAL A 120 2.49 -7.21 -8.07
CA VAL A 120 3.12 -6.16 -7.27
C VAL A 120 2.24 -5.83 -6.07
N ALA A 121 0.92 -5.67 -6.29
CA ALA A 121 -0.03 -5.40 -5.21
C ALA A 121 -0.01 -6.51 -4.15
N ASN A 122 -0.16 -7.77 -4.58
CA ASN A 122 -0.12 -8.92 -3.68
C ASN A 122 1.20 -9.01 -2.90
N ARG A 123 2.34 -8.82 -3.56
CA ARG A 123 3.66 -8.82 -2.88
C ARG A 123 3.83 -7.67 -1.90
N GLN A 124 3.23 -6.50 -2.15
CA GLN A 124 3.31 -5.36 -1.24
C GLN A 124 2.44 -5.58 0.01
N VAL A 125 1.23 -6.13 -0.16
CA VAL A 125 0.35 -6.49 0.96
C VAL A 125 1.00 -7.58 1.82
N GLN A 126 1.52 -8.65 1.21
CA GLN A 126 2.25 -9.70 1.95
C GLN A 126 3.45 -9.13 2.70
N ALA A 127 4.25 -8.26 2.07
CA ALA A 127 5.38 -7.62 2.74
C ALA A 127 4.94 -6.69 3.88
N PHE A 128 3.77 -6.05 3.76
CA PHE A 128 3.16 -5.28 4.85
C PHE A 128 2.78 -6.20 6.02
N GLU A 129 2.01 -7.27 5.77
CA GLU A 129 1.62 -8.25 6.79
C GLU A 129 2.84 -8.81 7.53
N GLN A 130 3.86 -9.27 6.79
CA GLN A 130 5.09 -9.81 7.39
C GLN A 130 5.82 -8.80 8.27
N ARG A 131 5.78 -7.49 7.93
CA ARG A 131 6.38 -6.44 8.77
C ARG A 131 5.57 -6.14 10.02
N CYS A 132 4.26 -6.34 9.99
CA CYS A 132 3.42 -6.20 11.19
C CYS A 132 3.60 -7.36 12.19
N LEU A 133 4.15 -8.49 11.74
CA LEU A 133 4.46 -9.66 12.58
C LEU A 133 5.85 -9.60 13.23
N GLN A 134 6.69 -8.64 12.86
CA GLN A 134 8.03 -8.40 13.44
C GLN A 134 7.97 -7.43 14.61
#